data_AF-A0A7U6KSX1-F1
#
_entry.id   AF-A0A7U6KSX1-F1
#
_cell.length_a   1.000
_cell.length_b   1.000
_cell.length_c   1.000
_cell.angle_alpha   90.00
_cell.angle_beta   90.00
_cell.angle_gamma   90.00
#
_symmetry.space_group_name_H-M   'P 1'
#
loop_
_entity.id
_entity.type
_entity.pdbx_description
1 polymer ?
#
loop_
_entity_poly.entity_id
_entity_poly.type
_entity_poly.pdbx_seq_one_letter_code
_entity_poly.pdbx_strand_id
1 'polypeptide(L)' 'MAMFGIENYLGFVLAAILLNLTPGTDSMYIITRSVSQGQAAGIYSVLGITSGTLVHTLLAALGLSVLLANSPYHLYAC' A
#
# COMPACT_ATOMS: atom_id res chain seq x y z
N MET A 1 27.44 17.39 4.00
CA MET A 1 27.21 15.98 4.39
C MET A 1 25.74 15.82 4.77
N ALA A 2 24.83 15.98 3.81
CA ALA A 2 23.40 15.77 3.99
C ALA A 2 22.97 14.95 2.76
N MET A 3 23.18 13.64 2.83
CA MET A 3 22.85 12.72 1.71
C MET A 3 22.02 11.52 2.17
N PHE A 4 21.51 11.55 3.40
CA PHE A 4 20.45 10.68 3.88
C PHE A 4 19.38 11.59 4.46
N GLY A 5 18.19 11.65 3.85
CA GLY A 5 17.05 12.46 4.31
C GLY A 5 16.41 11.95 5.61
N ILE A 6 17.22 11.36 6.50
CA ILE A 6 16.81 10.79 7.78
C ILE A 6 17.32 11.75 8.86
N GLU A 7 16.50 12.76 9.14
CA GLU A 7 16.74 13.77 10.19
C GLU A 7 16.77 13.12 11.59
N ASN A 8 15.97 12.09 11.82
CA ASN A 8 15.87 11.39 13.10
C ASN A 8 16.00 9.87 12.92
N TYR A 9 17.22 9.34 13.08
CA TYR A 9 17.52 7.92 12.95
C TYR A 9 16.77 7.06 14.00
N LEU A 10 16.70 7.51 15.25
CA LEU A 10 15.98 6.79 16.30
C LEU A 10 14.48 6.79 16.05
N GLY A 11 13.92 7.92 15.61
CA GLY A 11 12.52 8.01 15.20
C GLY A 11 12.21 7.09 14.01
N PHE A 12 13.10 7.03 13.02
CA PHE A 12 12.97 6.13 11.88
C PHE A 12 12.99 4.66 12.31
N VAL A 13 13.96 4.25 13.14
CA VAL A 13 14.05 2.86 13.63
C VAL A 13 12.83 2.48 14.46
N LEU A 14 12.38 3.35 15.38
CA LEU A 14 11.17 3.10 16.17
C LEU A 14 9.94 2.98 15.28
N ALA A 15 9.74 3.91 14.34
CA ALA A 15 8.63 3.85 13.40
C ALA A 15 8.68 2.58 12.54
N ALA A 16 9.86 2.21 12.03
CA ALA A 16 10.05 1.00 11.23
C ALA A 16 9.75 -0.27 12.02
N ILE A 17 10.16 -0.34 13.30
CA ILE A 17 9.83 -1.45 14.20
C ILE A 17 8.32 -1.52 14.40
N LEU A 18 7.68 -0.40 14.75
CA LEU A 18 6.22 -0.34 14.97
C LEU A 18 5.44 -0.74 13.71
N LEU A 19 5.89 -0.32 12.53
CA LEU A 19 5.28 -0.68 11.25
C LEU A 19 5.42 -2.18 10.95
N ASN A 20 6.60 -2.76 11.20
CA ASN A 20 6.83 -4.19 11.01
C ASN A 20 6.07 -5.04 12.04
N LEU A 21 5.91 -4.54 13.27
CA LEU A 21 5.19 -5.24 14.33
C LEU A 21 3.68 -5.25 14.12
N THR A 22 3.17 -4.34 13.27
CA THR A 22 1.77 -4.27 12.90
C THR A 22 1.62 -5.00 11.56
N PRO A 23 1.54 -6.34 11.54
CA PRO A 23 1.20 -7.04 10.31
C PRO A 23 -0.11 -6.42 9.80
N GLY A 24 -0.08 -5.92 8.57
CA GLY A 24 -1.23 -5.22 8.00
C GLY A 24 -2.48 -6.10 7.98
N THR A 25 -3.65 -5.48 7.80
CA THR A 25 -4.94 -6.19 7.72
C THR A 25 -4.93 -7.31 6.67
N ASP A 26 -4.26 -7.09 5.53
CA ASP A 26 -4.10 -8.11 4.49
C ASP A 26 -3.26 -9.30 4.95
N SER A 27 -2.09 -9.04 5.56
CA SER A 27 -1.19 -10.08 6.05
C SER A 27 -1.82 -10.88 7.20
N MET A 28 -2.50 -10.22 8.13
CA MET A 28 -3.24 -10.87 9.22
C MET A 28 -4.37 -11.75 8.69
N TYR A 29 -5.11 -11.29 7.67
CA TYR A 29 -6.16 -12.08 7.03
C TYR A 29 -5.61 -13.33 6.36
N ILE A 30 -4.52 -13.20 5.59
CA ILE A 30 -3.87 -14.32 4.91
C ILE A 30 -3.30 -15.32 5.93
N ILE A 31 -2.65 -14.86 7.00
CA ILE A 31 -2.12 -15.72 8.06
C ILE A 31 -3.27 -16.47 8.73
N THR A 32 -4.34 -15.78 9.13
CA THR A 32 -5.49 -16.40 9.80
C THR A 32 -6.17 -17.44 8.91
N ARG A 33 -6.35 -17.15 7.61
CA ARG A 33 -6.93 -18.10 6.65
C ARG A 33 -5.99 -19.27 6.35
N SER A 34 -4.68 -19.03 6.26
CA SER A 34 -3.68 -20.08 6.04
C SER A 34 -3.57 -21.04 7.23
N VAL A 35 -3.66 -20.51 8.45
CA VAL A 35 -3.62 -21.30 9.69
C VAL A 35 -4.92 -22.09 9.86
N SER A 36 -6.08 -21.47 9.63
CA SER A 36 -7.38 -22.11 9.87
C SER A 36 -7.85 -23.04 8.76
N GLN A 37 -7.47 -22.80 7.49
CA GLN A 37 -7.98 -23.54 6.32
C GLN A 37 -6.87 -24.13 5.43
N GLY A 38 -5.61 -24.04 5.87
CA GLY A 38 -4.45 -24.58 5.16
C GLY A 38 -3.87 -23.65 4.09
N GLN A 39 -2.69 -24.01 3.57
CA GLN A 39 -1.93 -23.19 2.62
C GLN A 39 -2.69 -22.87 1.33
N ALA A 40 -3.53 -23.78 0.83
CA ALA A 40 -4.34 -23.55 -0.36
C ALA A 40 -5.29 -22.35 -0.18
N ALA A 41 -5.99 -22.27 0.95
CA ALA A 41 -6.89 -21.17 1.27
C ALA A 41 -6.14 -19.83 1.42
N GLY A 42 -4.88 -19.88 1.87
CA GLY A 42 -3.96 -18.75 1.87
C GLY A 42 -3.66 -18.22 0.47
N ILE A 43 -3.31 -19.11 -0.47
CA ILE A 43 -2.99 -18.74 -1.87
C ILE A 43 -4.19 -18.08 -2.55
N TYR A 44 -5.40 -18.65 -2.41
CA TYR A 44 -6.62 -18.05 -2.97
C TYR A 44 -6.91 -16.68 -2.35
N SER A 45 -6.64 -16.50 -1.06
CA SER A 45 -6.81 -15.20 -0.38
C SER A 45 -5.84 -14.15 -0.92
N VAL A 46 -4.57 -14.51 -1.10
CA VAL A 46 -3.54 -13.63 -1.69
C VAL A 46 -3.92 -13.21 -3.11
N LEU A 47 -4.35 -14.15 -3.95
CA LEU A 47 -4.76 -13.87 -5.32
C LEU A 47 -5.99 -12.94 -5.37
N GLY A 48 -6.97 -13.19 -4.49
CA GLY A 48 -8.17 -12.34 -4.38
C GLY A 48 -7.82 -10.92 -3.96
N ILE A 49 -7.03 -10.76 -2.88
CA ILE A 49 -6.58 -9.46 -2.40
C ILE A 49 -5.80 -8.74 -3.50
N THR A 50 -4.77 -9.37 -4.05
CA THR A 50 -3.87 -8.74 -5.04
C THR A 50 -4.62 -8.28 -6.29
N SER A 51 -5.54 -9.11 -6.81
CA SER A 51 -6.35 -8.72 -7.97
C SER A 51 -7.30 -7.56 -7.66
N GLY A 52 -7.93 -7.55 -6.48
CA GLY A 52 -8.74 -6.44 -6.01
C GLY A 52 -7.95 -5.15 -5.86
N THR A 53 -6.76 -5.20 -5.24
CA THR A 53 -5.91 -4.01 -5.05
C THR A 53 -5.41 -3.46 -6.38
N LEU A 54 -5.08 -4.31 -7.36
CA LEU A 54 -4.70 -3.88 -8.71
C LEU A 54 -5.83 -3.15 -9.42
N VAL A 55 -7.04 -3.71 -9.41
CA VAL A 55 -8.22 -3.08 -10.02
C VAL A 55 -8.52 -1.75 -9.34
N HIS A 56 -8.54 -1.71 -8.00
CA HIS A 56 -8.77 -0.47 -7.25
C HIS A 56 -7.72 0.60 -7.56
N THR A 57 -6.44 0.22 -7.59
CA THR A 57 -5.34 1.15 -7.89
C THR A 57 -5.42 1.68 -9.32
N LEU A 58 -5.78 0.83 -10.30
CA LEU A 58 -5.99 1.26 -11.68
C LEU A 58 -7.17 2.22 -11.80
N LEU A 59 -8.31 1.90 -11.16
CA LEU A 59 -9.46 2.80 -11.13
C LEU A 59 -9.12 4.13 -10.46
N ALA A 60 -8.36 4.11 -9.35
CA ALA A 60 -7.91 5.31 -8.68
C ALA A 60 -6.96 6.13 -9.55
N ALA A 61 -5.98 5.50 -10.21
CA ALA A 61 -5.02 6.18 -11.09
C ALA A 61 -5.71 6.81 -12.31
N LEU A 62 -6.60 6.05 -12.98
CA LEU A 62 -7.36 6.55 -14.11
C LEU A 62 -8.34 7.65 -13.69
N GLY A 63 -9.08 7.44 -12.60
CA GLY A 63 -10.01 8.42 -12.05
C GLY A 63 -9.32 9.70 -11.59
N LEU A 64 -8.17 9.58 -10.93
CA LEU A 64 -7.34 10.71 -10.52
C LEU A 64 -6.80 11.45 -11.75
N SER A 65 -6.37 10.74 -12.80
CA SER A 65 -5.92 11.36 -14.06
C SER A 65 -7.02 12.17 -14.73
N VAL A 66 -8.26 11.66 -14.74
CA VAL A 66 -9.44 12.39 -15.25
C VAL A 66 -9.74 13.62 -14.38
N LEU A 67 -9.66 13.49 -13.05
CA LEU A 67 -9.85 14.61 -12.12
C LEU A 67 -8.81 15.72 -12.35
N LEU A 68 -7.53 15.35 -12.50
CA LEU A 68 -6.46 16.31 -12.80
C LEU A 68 -6.68 16.99 -14.16
N ALA A 69 -7.05 16.23 -15.20
CA ALA A 69 -7.30 16.75 -16.54
C ALA A 69 -8.50 17.71 -16.63
N ASN A 70 -9.52 17.52 -15.77
CA ASN A 70 -10.69 18.40 -15.71
C ASN A 70 -10.51 19.57 -14.73
N SER A 71 -9.44 19.58 -13.93
CA SER A 71 -9.18 20.65 -12.97
C SER A 71 -8.51 21.85 -13.66
N PRO A 72 -8.96 23.10 -13.39
CA PRO A 72 -8.41 24.31 -14.01
C PRO A 72 -6.96 24.66 -13.59
N TYR A 73 -6.28 23.82 -12.82
CA TYR A 73 -4.91 24.07 -12.35
C TYR A 73 -3.82 23.70 -13.37
N HIS A 74 -4.19 23.14 -14.53
CA HIS A 74 -3.22 22.68 -15.53
C HIS A 74 -2.64 23.79 -16.45
N LEU A 75 -3.16 25.03 -16.41
CA LEU A 75 -2.79 26.07 -17.40
C LEU A 75 -1.87 27.19 -16.89
N TYR A 76 -1.36 27.16 -15.64
CA TYR A 76 -0.54 28.27 -15.08
C TYR A 76 0.93 27.92 -14.78
N ALA A 77 1.44 26.79 -15.28
CA ALA A 77 2.83 26.36 -15.02
C ALA A 77 3.73 26.33 -16.26
N CYS A 78 3.36 27.06 -17.33
CA CYS A 78 4.24 27.37 -18.46
C CYS A 78 4.20 28.87 -18.72
#